data_AF-A0A7Z9ZLT4-F1
#
_entry.id   AF-A0A7Z9ZLT4-F1
#
_cell.length_a   1.000
_cell.length_b   1.000
_cell.length_c   1.000
_cell.angle_alpha   90.00
_cell.angle_beta   90.00
_cell.angle_gamma   90.00
#
_symmetry.space_group_name_H-M   'P 1'
#
loop_
_entity.id
_entity.type
_entity.pdbx_description
1 polymer ?
#
loop_
_entity_poly.entity_id
_entity_poly.type
_entity_poly.pdbx_seq_one_letter_code
_entity_poly.pdbx_strand_id
1 'polypeptide(L)'
;MEGEVKGIAHFVTGVTLATFFPEVVRQAAEGSLLPVLGGIAGILPDTLDFKFARYFERYDLEIDPGPEPDARAIAERLVGAMRTAYETGKPQSVMLHTIRLGADLWRQYVVRFDPAHNEVAVRIGPVVNTGQVPFPGSEPEKAEEVRVKVGVPMVHTYDAENRVDIFSGPSFRFVRKGDRLHVHFLDWHRRWSHSLTLATVLALGVAGIFALVEWLTRGAISRTPLWAGVVTGLGFAGHILEDQLGFMGSNLFYPFTRERFIGLQLLRSGDAIPNFLTVWLSVAMILFNLDRFSASPRLDPPVYLLLAVALPLVGLDGLYLLQRRRQEPEAGEATQQRDILSEVEEVEVG
;
A
#
# COMPACT_ATOMS: atom_id res chain seq x y z
N MET A 1 -3.01 -6.49 -14.84
CA MET A 1 -3.28 -5.07 -15.13
C MET A 1 -3.75 -4.28 -13.91
N GLU A 2 -4.21 -4.90 -12.81
CA GLU A 2 -4.63 -4.13 -11.60
C GLU A 2 -3.43 -3.63 -10.76
N GLY A 3 -2.33 -4.38 -10.67
CA GLY A 3 -1.11 -3.94 -9.97
C GLY A 3 -0.37 -2.76 -10.65
N GLU A 4 -0.57 -2.54 -11.95
CA GLU A 4 0.09 -1.47 -12.72
C GLU A 4 -0.55 -0.08 -12.45
N VAL A 5 -1.75 -0.05 -11.85
CA VAL A 5 -2.57 1.17 -11.68
C VAL A 5 -2.26 1.92 -10.38
N LYS A 6 -1.62 1.27 -9.38
CA LYS A 6 -1.30 1.89 -8.09
C LYS A 6 -0.02 2.73 -8.14
N GLY A 7 1.08 2.15 -8.60
CA GLY A 7 2.34 2.88 -8.79
C GLY A 7 2.17 4.08 -9.73
N ILE A 8 1.33 3.97 -10.76
CA ILE A 8 1.01 5.11 -11.63
C ILE A 8 0.16 6.18 -10.92
N ALA A 9 -0.74 5.81 -10.00
CA ALA A 9 -1.52 6.77 -9.21
C ALA A 9 -0.60 7.62 -8.33
N HIS A 10 0.29 7.00 -7.56
CA HIS A 10 1.25 7.74 -6.73
C HIS A 10 2.23 8.57 -7.55
N PHE A 11 2.71 8.03 -8.68
CA PHE A 11 3.57 8.77 -9.61
C PHE A 11 2.85 10.01 -10.14
N VAL A 12 1.63 9.87 -10.68
CA VAL A 12 0.91 10.98 -11.29
C VAL A 12 0.46 12.01 -10.25
N THR A 13 0.15 11.59 -9.01
CA THR A 13 -0.08 12.52 -7.90
C THR A 13 1.16 13.37 -7.64
N GLY A 14 2.35 12.76 -7.59
CA GLY A 14 3.61 13.49 -7.42
C GLY A 14 3.87 14.50 -8.54
N VAL A 15 3.64 14.11 -9.81
CA VAL A 15 3.72 15.03 -10.95
C VAL A 15 2.71 16.17 -10.80
N THR A 16 1.47 15.84 -10.44
CA THR A 16 0.39 16.82 -10.28
C THR A 16 0.73 17.87 -9.23
N LEU A 17 1.19 17.45 -8.04
CA LEU A 17 1.62 18.34 -6.97
C LEU A 17 2.73 19.30 -7.43
N ALA A 18 3.68 18.82 -8.23
CA ALA A 18 4.72 19.67 -8.80
C ALA A 18 4.18 20.73 -9.76
N THR A 19 3.13 20.42 -10.54
CA THR A 19 2.54 21.38 -11.50
C THR A 19 1.78 22.53 -10.85
N PHE A 20 1.48 22.48 -9.55
CA PHE A 20 0.84 23.61 -8.87
C PHE A 20 1.75 24.84 -8.75
N PHE A 21 3.06 24.68 -8.96
CA PHE A 21 4.04 25.76 -8.87
C PHE A 21 4.36 26.31 -10.26
N PRO A 22 4.06 27.59 -10.55
CA PRO A 22 4.29 28.18 -11.88
C PRO A 22 5.77 28.15 -12.27
N GLU A 23 6.66 28.29 -11.30
CA GLU A 23 8.11 28.25 -11.52
C GLU A 23 8.58 26.86 -11.98
N VAL A 24 8.00 25.79 -11.42
CA VAL A 24 8.28 24.41 -11.85
C VAL A 24 7.80 24.19 -13.27
N VAL A 25 6.59 24.65 -13.61
CA VAL A 25 6.04 24.54 -14.97
C VAL A 25 6.86 25.32 -16.00
N ARG A 26 7.29 26.54 -15.66
CA ARG A 26 8.15 27.37 -16.51
C ARG A 26 9.50 26.71 -16.77
N GLN A 27 10.15 26.20 -15.73
CA GLN A 27 11.42 25.48 -15.89
C GLN A 27 11.23 24.20 -16.71
N ALA A 28 10.10 23.50 -16.57
CA ALA A 28 9.80 22.32 -17.37
C ALA A 28 9.67 22.66 -18.86
N ALA A 29 9.10 23.82 -19.21
CA ALA A 29 9.06 24.32 -20.59
C ALA A 29 10.46 24.61 -21.16
N GLU A 30 11.45 24.89 -20.29
CA GLU A 30 12.86 25.06 -20.62
C GLU A 30 13.66 23.73 -20.59
N GLY A 31 12.99 22.59 -20.37
CA GLY A 31 13.59 21.25 -20.38
C GLY A 31 13.92 20.67 -19.01
N SER A 32 13.52 21.32 -17.91
CA SER A 32 13.69 20.79 -16.56
C SER A 32 12.80 19.57 -16.30
N LEU A 33 13.32 18.59 -15.55
CA LEU A 33 12.60 17.38 -15.17
C LEU A 33 11.99 17.45 -13.77
N LEU A 34 11.82 18.64 -13.19
CA LEU A 34 11.24 18.82 -11.86
C LEU A 34 9.85 18.17 -11.67
N PRO A 35 8.90 18.21 -12.64
CA PRO A 35 7.65 17.46 -12.50
C PRO A 35 7.86 15.94 -12.39
N VAL A 36 8.80 15.39 -13.18
CA VAL A 36 9.15 13.97 -13.15
C VAL A 36 9.81 13.61 -11.83
N LEU A 37 10.66 14.48 -11.27
CA LEU A 37 11.23 14.29 -9.93
C LEU A 37 10.13 14.19 -8.86
N GLY A 38 9.09 15.02 -8.95
CA GLY A 38 7.90 14.90 -8.09
C GLY A 38 7.23 13.53 -8.22
N GLY A 39 7.07 13.01 -9.44
CA GLY A 39 6.52 11.67 -9.68
C GLY A 39 7.39 10.54 -9.15
N ILE A 40 8.72 10.59 -9.37
CA ILE A 40 9.67 9.64 -8.80
C ILE A 40 9.59 9.64 -7.27
N ALA A 41 9.51 10.82 -6.65
CA ALA A 41 9.34 10.94 -5.22
C ALA A 41 8.01 10.36 -4.72
N GLY A 42 6.96 10.41 -5.55
CA GLY A 42 5.65 9.81 -5.28
C GLY A 42 5.67 8.29 -5.21
N ILE A 43 6.53 7.59 -5.96
CA ILE A 43 6.64 6.11 -5.90
C ILE A 43 7.74 5.62 -4.94
N LEU A 44 8.54 6.54 -4.42
CA LEU A 44 9.72 6.20 -3.62
C LEU A 44 9.40 5.52 -2.28
N PRO A 45 8.33 5.87 -1.52
CA PRO A 45 8.03 5.21 -0.25
C PRO A 45 7.87 3.69 -0.40
N ASP A 46 7.02 3.24 -1.34
CA ASP A 46 6.85 1.83 -1.68
C ASP A 46 8.14 1.21 -2.21
N THR A 47 8.86 1.92 -3.08
CA THR A 47 10.14 1.43 -3.60
C THR A 47 11.13 1.13 -2.47
N LEU A 48 11.20 2.02 -1.46
CA LEU A 48 12.05 1.82 -0.28
C LEU A 48 11.61 0.61 0.55
N ASP A 49 10.31 0.41 0.69
CA ASP A 49 9.79 -0.72 1.44
C ASP A 49 10.08 -2.05 0.74
N PHE A 50 9.71 -2.17 -0.52
CA PHE A 50 9.78 -3.44 -1.23
C PHE A 50 11.19 -3.81 -1.70
N LYS A 51 12.02 -2.82 -2.04
CA LYS A 51 13.41 -3.08 -2.47
C LYS A 51 14.41 -3.07 -1.32
N PHE A 52 14.06 -2.52 -0.15
CA PHE A 52 14.97 -2.47 0.99
C PHE A 52 14.34 -2.97 2.29
N ALA A 53 13.31 -2.32 2.82
CA ALA A 53 12.80 -2.61 4.17
C ALA A 53 12.41 -4.08 4.35
N ARG A 54 11.77 -4.68 3.33
CA ARG A 54 11.38 -6.08 3.29
C ARG A 54 12.53 -7.05 3.58
N TYR A 55 13.71 -6.78 3.02
CA TYR A 55 14.89 -7.66 3.17
C TYR A 55 15.62 -7.48 4.50
N PHE A 56 15.32 -6.40 5.24
CA PHE A 56 15.83 -6.19 6.59
C PHE A 56 14.90 -6.76 7.67
N GLU A 57 13.69 -7.19 7.32
CA GLU A 57 12.77 -7.81 8.27
C GLU A 57 13.29 -9.19 8.69
N ARG A 58 13.18 -9.48 9.98
CA ARG A 58 13.54 -10.79 10.55
C ARG A 58 12.28 -11.44 11.09
N TYR A 59 12.10 -12.71 10.74
CA TYR A 59 10.98 -13.51 11.22
C TYR A 59 11.46 -14.44 12.34
N ASP A 60 10.69 -14.49 13.42
CA ASP A 60 10.92 -15.43 14.53
C ASP A 60 10.42 -16.83 14.16
N LEU A 61 9.43 -16.91 13.28
CA LEU A 61 8.85 -18.15 12.78
C LEU A 61 8.51 -18.03 11.29
N GLU A 62 8.95 -19.00 10.51
CA GLU A 62 8.54 -19.16 9.12
C GLU A 62 7.71 -20.43 8.98
N ILE A 63 6.47 -20.29 8.50
CA ILE A 63 5.53 -21.39 8.30
C ILE A 63 5.53 -21.72 6.82
N ASP A 64 6.29 -22.75 6.46
CA ASP A 64 6.18 -23.44 5.17
C ASP A 64 5.27 -24.67 5.35
N PRO A 65 4.08 -24.70 4.72
CA PRO A 65 3.18 -25.85 4.81
C PRO A 65 3.64 -27.08 4.02
N GLY A 66 4.58 -26.92 3.09
CA GLY A 66 4.93 -27.98 2.13
C GLY A 66 3.81 -28.31 1.13
N PRO A 67 4.01 -29.31 0.27
CA PRO A 67 3.07 -29.66 -0.81
C PRO A 67 1.76 -30.31 -0.33
N GLU A 68 1.77 -30.89 0.88
CA GLU A 68 0.62 -31.53 1.52
C GLU A 68 0.26 -30.76 2.79
N PRO A 69 -0.40 -29.59 2.66
CA PRO A 69 -0.59 -28.69 3.80
C PRO A 69 -1.59 -29.24 4.82
N ASP A 70 -1.22 -29.15 6.09
CA ASP A 70 -2.12 -29.43 7.22
C ASP A 70 -2.61 -28.10 7.84
N ALA A 71 -3.91 -27.80 7.64
CA ALA A 71 -4.55 -26.62 8.20
C ALA A 71 -4.43 -26.52 9.73
N ARG A 72 -4.49 -27.65 10.44
CA ARG A 72 -4.36 -27.68 11.90
C ARG A 72 -2.94 -27.32 12.32
N ALA A 73 -1.94 -27.90 11.67
CA ALA A 73 -0.54 -27.60 11.96
C ALA A 73 -0.21 -26.11 11.73
N ILE A 74 -0.71 -25.51 10.63
CA ILE A 74 -0.57 -24.07 10.36
C ILE A 74 -1.21 -23.24 11.49
N ALA A 75 -2.47 -23.57 11.84
CA ALA A 75 -3.22 -22.85 12.87
C ALA A 75 -2.54 -22.94 14.25
N GLU A 76 -2.10 -24.14 14.66
CA GLU A 76 -1.44 -24.37 15.94
C GLU A 76 -0.08 -23.64 16.04
N ARG A 77 0.69 -23.60 14.94
CA ARG A 77 1.96 -22.85 14.88
C ARG A 77 1.73 -21.34 15.00
N LEU A 78 0.73 -20.81 14.31
CA LEU A 78 0.32 -19.40 14.43
C LEU A 78 -0.11 -19.07 15.86
N VAL A 79 -1.01 -19.88 16.45
CA VAL A 79 -1.46 -19.70 17.83
C VAL A 79 -0.30 -19.81 18.82
N GLY A 80 0.65 -20.72 18.59
CA GLY A 80 1.86 -20.84 19.41
C GLY A 80 2.68 -19.56 19.43
N ALA A 81 2.90 -18.94 18.26
CA ALA A 81 3.60 -17.65 18.17
C ALA A 81 2.80 -16.52 18.86
N MET A 82 1.49 -16.48 18.67
CA MET A 82 0.60 -15.52 19.33
C MET A 82 0.67 -15.61 20.86
N ARG A 83 0.59 -16.83 21.41
CA ARG A 83 0.72 -17.08 22.86
C ARG A 83 2.10 -16.71 23.37
N THR A 84 3.15 -17.07 22.64
CA THR A 84 4.53 -16.71 22.98
C THR A 84 4.69 -15.19 23.08
N ALA A 85 4.15 -14.44 22.12
CA ALA A 85 4.17 -12.99 22.15
C ALA A 85 3.44 -12.41 23.37
N TYR A 86 2.30 -13.01 23.75
CA TYR A 86 1.52 -12.59 24.90
C TYR A 86 2.21 -12.89 26.24
N GLU A 87 2.65 -14.14 26.43
CA GLU A 87 3.21 -14.63 27.68
C GLU A 87 4.56 -14.00 27.99
N THR A 88 5.43 -13.89 26.98
CA THR A 88 6.78 -13.33 27.15
C THR A 88 6.83 -11.81 27.07
N GLY A 89 5.79 -11.19 26.50
CA GLY A 89 5.76 -9.76 26.17
C GLY A 89 6.71 -9.35 25.04
N LYS A 90 7.46 -10.28 24.45
CA LYS A 90 8.33 -10.01 23.30
C LYS A 90 7.54 -10.16 22.00
N PRO A 91 7.61 -9.19 21.07
CA PRO A 91 6.97 -9.35 19.76
C PRO A 91 7.37 -10.63 19.05
N GLN A 92 6.46 -11.20 18.26
CA GLN A 92 6.74 -12.33 17.37
C GLN A 92 6.35 -11.97 15.94
N SER A 93 7.33 -11.95 15.04
CA SER A 93 7.14 -11.78 13.59
C SER A 93 7.06 -13.16 12.92
N VAL A 94 6.01 -13.41 12.15
CA VAL A 94 5.74 -14.69 11.48
C VAL A 94 5.57 -14.48 9.98
N MET A 95 6.25 -15.29 9.17
CA MET A 95 6.04 -15.38 7.71
C MET A 95 5.20 -16.61 7.38
N LEU A 96 4.19 -16.43 6.53
CA LEU A 96 3.39 -17.51 5.96
C LEU A 96 3.79 -17.73 4.50
N HIS A 97 4.53 -18.80 4.23
CA HIS A 97 4.96 -19.12 2.88
C HIS A 97 3.84 -19.71 2.04
N THR A 98 3.88 -19.44 0.74
CA THR A 98 2.95 -20.04 -0.23
C THR A 98 3.34 -21.47 -0.57
N ILE A 99 2.37 -22.20 -1.12
CA ILE A 99 2.55 -23.60 -1.52
C ILE A 99 2.64 -23.64 -3.04
N ARG A 100 3.86 -23.58 -3.57
CA ARG A 100 4.08 -23.66 -5.02
C ARG A 100 3.98 -25.11 -5.51
N LEU A 101 3.05 -25.38 -6.42
CA LEU A 101 2.84 -26.69 -7.05
C LEU A 101 3.48 -26.78 -8.45
N GLY A 102 3.72 -25.65 -9.10
CA GLY A 102 4.31 -25.60 -10.43
C GLY A 102 4.84 -24.21 -10.80
N ALA A 103 5.19 -24.04 -12.07
CA ALA A 103 5.69 -22.75 -12.57
C ALA A 103 4.66 -21.62 -12.40
N ASP A 104 3.39 -21.94 -12.69
CA ASP A 104 2.23 -21.06 -12.66
C ASP A 104 1.08 -21.65 -11.81
N LEU A 105 1.40 -22.45 -10.78
CA LEU A 105 0.39 -23.12 -9.95
C LEU A 105 0.77 -23.07 -8.48
N TRP A 106 -0.20 -22.67 -7.65
CA TRP A 106 -0.08 -22.63 -6.21
C TRP A 106 -1.32 -23.20 -5.53
N ARG A 107 -1.12 -23.91 -4.41
CA ARG A 107 -2.21 -24.29 -3.52
C ARG A 107 -2.51 -23.10 -2.61
N GLN A 108 -3.72 -22.56 -2.72
CA GLN A 108 -4.20 -21.52 -1.81
C GLN A 108 -4.47 -22.12 -0.43
N TYR A 109 -4.20 -21.35 0.62
CA TYR A 109 -4.82 -21.54 1.93
C TYR A 109 -5.22 -20.20 2.52
N VAL A 110 -6.15 -20.23 3.47
CA VAL A 110 -6.74 -19.05 4.09
C VAL A 110 -6.47 -19.10 5.57
N VAL A 111 -6.02 -17.97 6.13
CA VAL A 111 -5.88 -17.75 7.57
C VAL A 111 -6.82 -16.62 7.99
N ARG A 112 -7.70 -16.90 8.95
CA ARG A 112 -8.63 -15.92 9.51
C ARG A 112 -8.41 -15.73 11.01
N PHE A 113 -8.24 -14.47 11.42
CA PHE A 113 -8.18 -14.09 12.82
C PHE A 113 -9.59 -13.67 13.27
N ASP A 114 -10.12 -14.33 14.30
CA ASP A 114 -11.46 -14.06 14.84
C ASP A 114 -11.36 -13.49 16.27
N PRO A 115 -11.34 -12.15 16.42
CA PRO A 115 -11.34 -11.49 17.73
C PRO A 115 -12.57 -11.75 18.59
N ALA A 116 -13.74 -12.03 17.99
CA ALA A 116 -14.96 -12.24 18.74
C ALA A 116 -14.90 -13.56 19.52
N HIS A 117 -14.32 -14.59 18.91
CA HIS A 117 -14.16 -15.91 19.53
C HIS A 117 -12.76 -16.19 20.08
N ASN A 118 -11.80 -15.28 19.86
CA ASN A 118 -10.38 -15.47 20.15
C ASN A 118 -9.83 -16.74 19.49
N GLU A 119 -10.10 -16.92 18.20
CA GLU A 119 -9.70 -18.08 17.40
C GLU A 119 -8.86 -17.68 16.19
N VAL A 120 -8.01 -18.59 15.75
CA VAL A 120 -7.44 -18.59 14.40
C VAL A 120 -8.09 -19.73 13.63
N ALA A 121 -8.65 -19.42 12.47
CA ALA A 121 -9.24 -20.36 11.55
C ALA A 121 -8.33 -20.53 10.33
N VAL A 122 -8.09 -21.76 9.89
CA VAL A 122 -7.29 -22.06 8.70
C VAL A 122 -8.04 -23.03 7.79
N ARG A 123 -8.06 -22.76 6.49
CA ARG A 123 -8.70 -23.61 5.48
C ARG A 123 -7.80 -23.76 4.26
N ILE A 124 -7.63 -25.00 3.79
CA ILE A 124 -6.94 -25.25 2.51
C ILE A 124 -7.93 -24.99 1.36
N GLY A 125 -7.47 -24.26 0.35
CA GLY A 125 -8.25 -23.80 -0.80
C GLY A 125 -7.90 -24.52 -2.11
N PRO A 126 -8.47 -24.05 -3.23
CA PRO A 126 -8.18 -24.58 -4.56
C PRO A 126 -6.73 -24.34 -5.00
N VAL A 127 -6.35 -24.94 -6.12
CA VAL A 127 -5.15 -24.53 -6.87
C VAL A 127 -5.48 -23.28 -7.66
N VAL A 128 -4.61 -22.28 -7.61
CA VAL A 128 -4.72 -21.04 -8.39
C VAL A 128 -3.52 -20.87 -9.31
N ASN A 129 -3.70 -20.10 -10.38
CA ASN A 129 -2.59 -19.62 -11.22
C ASN A 129 -2.01 -18.30 -10.72
N THR A 130 -1.02 -17.74 -11.42
CA THR A 130 -0.41 -16.44 -11.06
C THR A 130 -1.45 -15.31 -11.03
N GLY A 131 -2.49 -15.37 -11.88
CA GLY A 131 -3.62 -14.44 -11.86
C GLY A 131 -4.66 -14.72 -10.78
N GLN A 132 -4.35 -15.61 -9.84
CA GLN A 132 -5.20 -16.02 -8.71
C GLN A 132 -6.55 -16.59 -9.12
N VAL A 133 -6.66 -17.08 -10.35
CA VAL A 133 -7.85 -17.73 -10.86
C VAL A 133 -7.85 -19.19 -10.40
N PRO A 134 -8.87 -19.63 -9.63
CA PRO A 134 -8.98 -21.03 -9.22
C PRO A 134 -9.13 -21.96 -10.43
N PHE A 135 -8.39 -23.07 -10.41
CA PHE A 135 -8.63 -24.19 -11.33
C PHE A 135 -9.89 -24.94 -10.90
N PRO A 136 -10.95 -25.00 -11.73
CA PRO A 136 -12.19 -25.67 -11.34
C PRO A 136 -11.98 -27.15 -10.99
N GLY A 137 -12.58 -27.61 -9.90
CA GLY A 137 -12.47 -28.99 -9.44
C GLY A 137 -11.15 -29.32 -8.74
N SER A 138 -10.34 -28.31 -8.43
CA SER A 138 -9.12 -28.45 -7.64
C SER A 138 -9.34 -28.23 -6.14
N GLU A 139 -10.55 -27.91 -5.72
CA GLU A 139 -10.90 -27.78 -4.30
C GLU A 139 -10.62 -29.09 -3.55
N PRO A 140 -10.03 -29.04 -2.34
CA PRO A 140 -9.85 -30.24 -1.53
C PRO A 140 -11.19 -30.87 -1.18
N GLU A 141 -11.34 -32.19 -1.33
CA GLU A 141 -12.57 -32.93 -0.99
C GLU A 141 -13.00 -32.73 0.46
N LYS A 142 -12.05 -32.42 1.36
CA LYS A 142 -12.27 -32.07 2.76
C LYS A 142 -11.68 -30.70 3.08
N ALA A 143 -12.21 -29.65 2.45
CA ALA A 143 -11.86 -28.26 2.77
C ALA A 143 -12.47 -27.80 4.11
N GLU A 144 -12.22 -28.56 5.18
CA GLU A 144 -12.71 -28.23 6.53
C GLU A 144 -11.90 -27.06 7.10
N GLU A 145 -12.60 -26.05 7.61
CA GLU A 145 -11.99 -24.93 8.32
C GLU A 145 -11.60 -25.39 9.73
N VAL A 146 -10.30 -25.48 10.00
CA VAL A 146 -9.79 -25.82 11.32
C VAL A 146 -9.70 -24.56 12.18
N ARG A 147 -10.32 -24.60 13.36
CA ARG A 147 -10.31 -23.50 14.33
C ARG A 147 -9.52 -23.86 15.57
N VAL A 148 -8.62 -22.97 15.97
CA VAL A 148 -7.78 -23.12 17.16
C VAL A 148 -7.93 -21.89 18.05
N LYS A 149 -8.27 -22.13 19.33
CA LYS A 149 -8.39 -21.06 20.34
C LYS A 149 -7.03 -20.46 20.65
N VAL A 150 -6.90 -19.15 20.55
CA VAL A 150 -5.70 -18.42 20.98
C VAL A 150 -5.60 -18.39 22.50
N GLY A 151 -6.73 -18.24 23.18
CA GLY A 151 -6.79 -18.22 24.66
C GLY A 151 -6.46 -16.87 25.29
N VAL A 152 -6.22 -15.83 24.49
CA VAL A 152 -6.02 -14.45 24.95
C VAL A 152 -6.85 -13.48 24.11
N PRO A 153 -7.35 -12.37 24.67
CA PRO A 153 -8.08 -11.36 23.91
C PRO A 153 -7.21 -10.79 22.78
N MET A 154 -7.69 -10.84 21.55
CA MET A 154 -6.98 -10.28 20.40
C MET A 154 -7.65 -9.02 19.85
N VAL A 155 -6.83 -8.14 19.27
CA VAL A 155 -7.26 -6.99 18.47
C VAL A 155 -6.59 -7.11 17.12
N HIS A 156 -7.40 -7.24 16.08
CA HIS A 156 -6.90 -7.28 14.71
C HIS A 156 -6.91 -5.85 14.15
N THR A 157 -5.79 -5.40 13.56
CA THR A 157 -5.70 -4.05 12.97
C THR A 157 -5.98 -4.03 11.47
N TYR A 158 -6.40 -5.15 10.90
CA TYR A 158 -6.60 -5.31 9.46
C TYR A 158 -7.80 -6.24 9.14
N ASP A 159 -7.92 -6.74 7.93
CA ASP A 159 -9.02 -7.62 7.51
C ASP A 159 -8.95 -9.01 8.14
N ALA A 160 -10.11 -9.56 8.48
CA ALA A 160 -10.19 -10.82 9.21
C ALA A 160 -9.60 -12.00 8.42
N GLU A 161 -9.77 -12.05 7.10
CA GLU A 161 -9.38 -13.17 6.24
C GLU A 161 -8.17 -12.85 5.36
N ASN A 162 -7.14 -13.71 5.42
CA ASN A 162 -5.88 -13.55 4.72
C ASN A 162 -5.62 -14.78 3.84
N ARG A 163 -5.62 -14.60 2.52
CA ARG A 163 -5.30 -15.65 1.54
C ARG A 163 -3.80 -15.72 1.32
N VAL A 164 -3.29 -16.94 1.25
CA VAL A 164 -1.88 -17.23 0.97
C VAL A 164 -1.86 -18.12 -0.27
N ASP A 165 -1.59 -17.52 -1.43
CA ASP A 165 -1.79 -18.19 -2.71
C ASP A 165 -0.81 -17.85 -3.82
N ILE A 166 -0.06 -16.75 -3.77
CA ILE A 166 0.99 -16.42 -4.76
C ILE A 166 2.19 -15.71 -4.12
N PHE A 167 3.33 -15.73 -4.83
CA PHE A 167 4.58 -15.10 -4.38
C PHE A 167 5.10 -15.67 -3.06
N SER A 168 5.68 -14.83 -2.19
CA SER A 168 6.26 -15.28 -0.92
C SER A 168 5.23 -15.40 0.22
N GLY A 169 4.00 -14.92 0.03
CA GLY A 169 2.96 -14.89 1.05
C GLY A 169 3.11 -13.75 2.07
N PRO A 170 2.11 -13.59 2.97
CA PRO A 170 2.06 -12.47 3.91
C PRO A 170 2.87 -12.70 5.19
N SER A 171 3.22 -11.61 5.86
CA SER A 171 3.78 -11.65 7.22
C SER A 171 2.95 -10.90 8.23
N PHE A 172 3.02 -11.37 9.48
CA PHE A 172 2.30 -10.83 10.62
C PHE A 172 3.25 -10.57 11.77
N ARG A 173 2.96 -9.55 12.57
CA ARG A 173 3.63 -9.30 13.85
C ARG A 173 2.62 -9.30 14.99
N PHE A 174 2.87 -10.12 15.99
CA PHE A 174 2.07 -10.21 17.20
C PHE A 174 2.72 -9.42 18.32
N VAL A 175 1.99 -8.47 18.92
CA VAL A 175 2.50 -7.60 19.98
C VAL A 175 1.50 -7.52 21.12
N ARG A 176 1.95 -7.80 22.35
CA ARG A 176 1.12 -7.56 23.53
C ARG A 176 1.07 -6.07 23.85
N LYS A 177 -0.15 -5.52 23.97
CA LYS A 177 -0.40 -4.19 24.52
C LYS A 177 -1.41 -4.31 25.65
N GLY A 178 -0.94 -4.15 26.89
CA GLY A 178 -1.77 -4.37 28.08
C GLY A 178 -2.23 -5.82 28.20
N ASP A 179 -3.54 -6.02 28.26
CA ASP A 179 -4.22 -7.32 28.36
C ASP A 179 -4.60 -7.92 27.01
N ARG A 180 -4.28 -7.26 25.89
CA ARG A 180 -4.66 -7.69 24.54
C ARG A 180 -3.45 -7.98 23.65
N LEU A 181 -3.65 -8.89 22.72
CA LEU A 181 -2.70 -9.20 21.65
C LEU A 181 -3.09 -8.46 20.37
N HIS A 182 -2.23 -7.57 19.89
CA HIS A 182 -2.41 -6.87 18.63
C HIS A 182 -1.77 -7.67 17.49
N VAL A 183 -2.54 -7.88 16.42
CA VAL A 183 -2.08 -8.55 15.20
C VAL A 183 -1.86 -7.48 14.13
N HIS A 184 -0.61 -7.31 13.71
CA HIS A 184 -0.20 -6.35 12.69
C HIS A 184 0.11 -7.07 11.38
N PHE A 185 -0.62 -6.73 10.32
CA PHE A 185 -0.36 -7.21 8.95
C PHE A 185 0.77 -6.41 8.30
N LEU A 186 1.73 -7.11 7.67
CA LEU A 186 2.92 -6.55 7.02
C LEU A 186 3.55 -5.42 7.84
N ASP A 187 3.99 -5.75 9.06
CA ASP A 187 4.47 -4.73 10.02
C ASP A 187 5.63 -3.90 9.47
N TRP A 188 6.50 -4.49 8.65
CA TRP A 188 7.66 -3.83 8.02
C TRP A 188 7.28 -2.74 7.01
N HIS A 189 6.15 -2.88 6.32
CA HIS A 189 5.64 -1.93 5.33
C HIS A 189 5.08 -0.67 6.02
N ARG A 190 5.13 0.49 5.37
CA ARG A 190 4.61 1.79 5.85
C ARG A 190 5.10 2.22 7.23
N ARG A 191 6.35 1.85 7.57
CA ARG A 191 7.03 2.27 8.81
C ARG A 191 7.82 3.55 8.59
N TRP A 192 9.14 3.44 8.50
CA TRP A 192 10.06 4.58 8.47
C TRP A 192 10.06 5.28 7.11
N SER A 193 9.89 4.50 6.04
CA SER A 193 9.76 4.91 4.64
C SER A 193 8.53 5.79 4.40
N HIS A 194 7.47 5.62 5.19
CA HIS A 194 6.20 6.35 5.02
C HIS A 194 6.01 7.39 6.13
N SER A 195 7.03 8.20 6.37
CA SER A 195 7.02 9.27 7.36
C SER A 195 7.20 10.66 6.74
N LEU A 196 6.45 11.63 7.24
CA LEU A 196 6.57 13.04 6.83
C LEU A 196 7.91 13.63 7.26
N THR A 197 8.51 13.09 8.32
CA THR A 197 9.89 13.42 8.70
C THR A 197 10.86 13.02 7.60
N LEU A 198 10.76 11.79 7.06
CA LEU A 198 11.62 11.35 5.96
C LEU A 198 11.36 12.17 4.70
N ALA A 199 10.10 12.49 4.38
CA ALA A 199 9.76 13.40 3.28
C ALA A 199 10.52 14.74 3.40
N THR A 200 10.57 15.31 4.60
CA THR A 200 11.28 16.56 4.89
C THR A 200 12.80 16.39 4.76
N VAL A 201 13.37 15.30 5.29
CA VAL A 201 14.81 15.02 5.18
C VAL A 201 15.22 14.83 3.72
N LEU A 202 14.44 14.10 2.92
CA LEU A 202 14.69 13.90 1.49
C LEU A 202 14.54 15.20 0.72
N ALA A 203 13.55 16.03 1.02
CA ALA A 203 13.40 17.36 0.41
C ALA A 203 14.65 18.23 0.64
N LEU A 204 15.13 18.31 1.88
CA LEU A 204 16.34 19.06 2.21
C LEU A 204 17.59 18.44 1.59
N GLY A 205 17.70 17.11 1.58
CA GLY A 205 18.81 16.38 0.99
C GLY A 205 18.92 16.62 -0.52
N VAL A 206 17.81 16.48 -1.26
CA VAL A 206 17.77 16.75 -2.70
C VAL A 206 18.06 18.21 -3.00
N ALA A 207 17.49 19.15 -2.25
CA ALA A 207 17.82 20.57 -2.40
C ALA A 207 19.31 20.83 -2.15
N GLY A 208 19.90 20.24 -1.12
CA GLY A 208 21.32 20.36 -0.80
C GLY A 208 22.22 19.80 -1.91
N ILE A 209 21.88 18.62 -2.44
CA ILE A 209 22.61 17.99 -3.55
C ILE A 209 22.57 18.87 -4.79
N PHE A 210 21.39 19.36 -5.18
CA PHE A 210 21.25 20.24 -6.35
C PHE A 210 22.02 21.55 -6.16
N ALA A 211 21.96 22.15 -4.96
CA ALA A 211 22.69 23.38 -4.65
C ALA A 211 24.20 23.17 -4.71
N LEU A 212 24.70 22.03 -4.21
CA LEU A 212 26.11 21.67 -4.29
C LEU A 212 26.55 21.48 -5.74
N VAL A 213 25.78 20.76 -6.55
CA VAL A 213 26.08 20.55 -7.97
C VAL A 213 26.11 21.87 -8.74
N GLU A 214 25.12 22.75 -8.52
CA GLU A 214 25.10 24.07 -9.16
C GLU A 214 26.28 24.93 -8.73
N TRP A 215 26.59 24.95 -7.44
CA TRP A 215 27.75 25.70 -6.93
C TRP A 215 29.07 25.20 -7.55
N LEU A 216 29.27 23.87 -7.61
CA LEU A 216 30.48 23.28 -8.20
C LEU A 216 30.60 23.50 -9.71
N THR A 217 29.48 23.52 -10.44
CA THR A 217 29.49 23.60 -11.91
C THR A 217 29.37 25.02 -12.45
N ARG A 218 28.70 25.91 -11.72
CA ARG A 218 28.36 27.28 -12.17
C ARG A 218 28.88 28.38 -11.25
N GLY A 219 29.37 28.05 -10.05
CA GLY A 219 29.84 29.02 -9.05
C GLY A 219 28.72 29.83 -8.39
N ALA A 220 27.46 29.56 -8.71
CA ALA A 220 26.29 30.26 -8.19
C ALA A 220 25.12 29.29 -8.00
N ILE A 221 24.31 29.53 -6.96
CA ILE A 221 23.14 28.72 -6.62
C ILE A 221 21.89 29.45 -7.12
N SER A 222 21.12 28.80 -7.97
CA SER A 222 19.86 29.30 -8.49
C SER A 222 18.69 28.96 -7.55
N ARG A 223 17.45 29.15 -8.01
CA ARG A 223 16.25 28.69 -7.28
C ARG A 223 15.88 27.23 -7.58
N THR A 224 16.47 26.61 -8.59
CA THR A 224 16.18 25.21 -8.96
C THR A 224 16.37 24.24 -7.80
N PRO A 225 17.41 24.34 -6.95
CA PRO A 225 17.58 23.42 -5.83
C PRO A 225 16.43 23.48 -4.82
N LEU A 226 15.90 24.68 -4.55
CA LEU A 226 14.73 24.84 -3.69
C LEU A 226 13.53 24.08 -4.28
N TRP A 227 13.27 24.26 -5.57
CA TRP A 227 12.16 23.57 -6.23
C TRP A 227 12.34 22.06 -6.30
N ALA A 228 13.56 21.59 -6.53
CA ALA A 228 13.88 20.16 -6.48
C ALA A 228 13.53 19.55 -5.12
N GLY A 229 13.87 20.24 -4.02
CA GLY A 229 13.48 19.82 -2.67
C GLY A 229 11.97 19.86 -2.44
N VAL A 230 11.31 20.96 -2.82
CA VAL A 230 9.85 21.12 -2.63
C VAL A 230 9.06 20.05 -3.37
N VAL A 231 9.33 19.82 -4.66
CA VAL A 231 8.60 18.82 -5.44
C VAL A 231 8.87 17.40 -4.95
N THR A 232 10.10 17.11 -4.49
CA THR A 232 10.44 15.82 -3.88
C THR A 232 9.66 15.62 -2.59
N GLY A 233 9.69 16.59 -1.68
CA GLY A 233 9.00 16.49 -0.40
C GLY A 233 7.49 16.35 -0.57
N LEU A 234 6.89 17.12 -1.49
CA LEU A 234 5.46 17.05 -1.77
C LEU A 234 5.05 15.76 -2.47
N GLY A 235 5.82 15.28 -3.45
CA GLY A 235 5.54 13.99 -4.09
C GLY A 235 5.55 12.85 -3.06
N PHE A 236 6.60 12.80 -2.24
CA PHE A 236 6.74 11.80 -1.18
C PHE A 236 5.64 11.91 -0.11
N ALA A 237 5.31 13.13 0.32
CA ALA A 237 4.22 13.35 1.28
C ALA A 237 2.85 13.02 0.67
N GLY A 238 2.62 13.29 -0.61
CA GLY A 238 1.39 12.97 -1.33
C GLY A 238 1.07 11.48 -1.23
N HIS A 239 2.05 10.64 -1.53
CA HIS A 239 1.94 9.19 -1.36
C HIS A 239 1.53 8.80 0.06
N ILE A 240 2.24 9.31 1.07
CA ILE A 240 1.98 9.00 2.48
C ILE A 240 0.55 9.39 2.89
N LEU A 241 0.04 10.51 2.37
CA LEU A 241 -1.30 10.99 2.67
C LEU A 241 -2.38 10.19 1.93
N GLU A 242 -2.12 9.73 0.70
CA GLU A 242 -3.00 8.81 -0.02
C GLU A 242 -3.16 7.49 0.74
N ASP A 243 -2.06 6.95 1.26
CA ASP A 243 -2.08 5.74 2.09
C ASP A 243 -2.88 5.85 3.38
N GLN A 244 -3.00 7.06 3.92
CA GLN A 244 -3.84 7.33 5.09
C GLN A 244 -5.34 7.24 4.77
N LEU A 245 -5.75 7.26 3.50
CA LEU A 245 -7.13 7.00 3.10
C LEU A 245 -7.50 5.50 3.18
N GLY A 246 -6.47 4.63 3.16
CA GLY A 246 -6.60 3.18 3.21
C GLY A 246 -6.83 2.62 4.62
N PHE A 247 -6.69 1.30 4.76
CA PHE A 247 -6.87 0.58 6.03
C PHE A 247 -5.59 0.50 6.86
N MET A 248 -4.44 0.27 6.20
CA MET A 248 -3.17 0.09 6.89
C MET A 248 -2.63 1.38 7.52
N GLY A 249 -2.84 2.53 6.85
CA GLY A 249 -2.20 3.79 7.21
C GLY A 249 -0.67 3.70 7.23
N SER A 250 -0.01 4.58 7.97
CA SER A 250 1.45 4.71 8.02
C SER A 250 1.95 5.33 9.33
N ASN A 251 3.26 5.22 9.59
CA ASN A 251 3.91 5.89 10.72
C ASN A 251 4.39 7.29 10.32
N LEU A 252 3.47 8.26 10.43
CA LEU A 252 3.66 9.64 9.95
C LEU A 252 4.88 10.36 10.54
N PHE A 253 5.30 10.01 11.76
CA PHE A 253 6.32 10.77 12.51
C PHE A 253 7.52 9.93 12.95
N TYR A 254 7.83 8.83 12.25
CA TYR A 254 9.12 8.16 12.46
C TYR A 254 10.29 9.17 12.32
N PRO A 255 11.35 9.11 13.15
CA PRO A 255 11.62 8.17 14.24
C PRO A 255 11.06 8.59 15.61
N PHE A 256 10.33 9.71 15.70
CA PHE A 256 9.75 10.19 16.97
C PHE A 256 8.68 9.23 17.51
N THR A 257 7.93 8.59 16.62
CA THR A 257 6.98 7.51 16.93
C THR A 257 7.42 6.21 16.27
N ARG A 258 7.12 5.08 16.93
CA ARG A 258 7.28 3.72 16.36
C ARG A 258 5.95 3.06 16.01
N GLU A 259 4.85 3.69 16.40
CA GLU A 259 3.50 3.18 16.17
C GLU A 259 2.96 3.70 14.83
N ARG A 260 2.24 2.81 14.12
CA ARG A 260 1.53 3.17 12.90
C ARG A 260 0.19 3.82 13.27
N PHE A 261 -0.18 4.88 12.58
CA PHE A 261 -1.55 5.39 12.61
C PHE A 261 -2.42 4.52 11.71
N ILE A 262 -3.57 4.09 12.22
CA ILE A 262 -4.58 3.40 11.41
C ILE A 262 -5.11 4.40 10.39
N GLY A 263 -5.25 3.99 9.13
CA GLY A 263 -5.82 4.84 8.08
C GLY A 263 -7.32 5.08 8.29
N LEU A 264 -7.91 5.94 7.46
CA LEU A 264 -9.30 6.36 7.55
C LEU A 264 -10.30 5.30 7.07
N GLN A 265 -9.84 4.19 6.48
CA GLN A 265 -10.66 3.07 6.02
C GLN A 265 -11.73 3.50 4.99
N LEU A 266 -11.42 4.54 4.21
CA LEU A 266 -12.32 5.11 3.23
C LEU A 266 -12.25 4.34 1.92
N LEU A 267 -11.02 4.00 1.51
CA LEU A 267 -10.69 3.40 0.23
C LEU A 267 -9.95 2.09 0.44
N ARG A 268 -10.07 1.17 -0.52
CA ARG A 268 -9.20 0.00 -0.60
C ARG A 268 -8.27 0.12 -1.78
N SER A 269 -7.10 -0.47 -1.65
CA SER A 269 -6.04 -0.29 -2.63
C SER A 269 -6.40 -0.95 -3.98
N GLY A 270 -7.15 -2.04 -4.02
CA GLY A 270 -7.63 -2.68 -5.24
C GLY A 270 -8.93 -2.07 -5.81
N ASP A 271 -9.51 -1.03 -5.20
CA ASP A 271 -10.72 -0.42 -5.72
C ASP A 271 -10.44 0.31 -7.06
N ALA A 272 -11.05 -0.17 -8.15
CA ALA A 272 -10.82 0.39 -9.49
C ALA A 272 -11.30 1.85 -9.62
N ILE A 273 -12.43 2.21 -9.02
CA ILE A 273 -13.01 3.56 -9.14
C ILE A 273 -12.14 4.63 -8.46
N PRO A 274 -11.75 4.50 -7.18
CA PRO A 274 -10.83 5.43 -6.52
C PRO A 274 -9.50 5.56 -7.24
N ASN A 275 -8.88 4.45 -7.68
CA ASN A 275 -7.62 4.50 -8.43
C ASN A 275 -7.76 5.25 -9.75
N PHE A 276 -8.81 4.95 -10.52
CA PHE A 276 -9.11 5.67 -11.75
C PHE A 276 -9.37 7.16 -11.49
N LEU A 277 -10.13 7.50 -10.45
CA LEU A 277 -10.40 8.88 -10.07
C LEU A 277 -9.13 9.62 -9.70
N THR A 278 -8.24 9.04 -8.90
CA THR A 278 -6.95 9.66 -8.54
C THR A 278 -6.13 9.99 -9.79
N VAL A 279 -6.02 9.05 -10.73
CA VAL A 279 -5.29 9.27 -11.98
C VAL A 279 -5.99 10.32 -12.85
N TRP A 280 -7.30 10.22 -13.01
CA TRP A 280 -8.09 11.15 -13.82
C TRP A 280 -7.99 12.59 -13.29
N LEU A 281 -8.20 12.79 -11.99
CA LEU A 281 -8.14 14.08 -11.34
C LEU A 281 -6.73 14.67 -11.40
N SER A 282 -5.71 13.82 -11.21
CA SER A 282 -4.31 14.21 -11.37
C SER A 282 -4.03 14.73 -12.78
N VAL A 283 -4.41 13.97 -13.82
CA VAL A 283 -4.24 14.40 -15.22
C VAL A 283 -5.02 15.68 -15.53
N ALA A 284 -6.27 15.79 -15.06
CA ALA A 284 -7.08 16.99 -15.26
C ALA A 284 -6.43 18.22 -14.61
N MET A 285 -5.91 18.07 -13.39
CA MET A 285 -5.21 19.15 -12.69
C MET A 285 -3.87 19.50 -13.32
N ILE A 286 -3.11 18.52 -13.84
CA ILE A 286 -1.91 18.77 -14.63
C ILE A 286 -2.25 19.62 -15.85
N LEU A 287 -3.23 19.21 -16.66
CA LEU A 287 -3.62 19.93 -17.87
C LEU A 287 -4.09 21.35 -17.55
N PHE A 288 -4.90 21.51 -16.50
CA PHE A 288 -5.32 22.82 -16.01
C PHE A 288 -4.14 23.69 -15.59
N ASN A 289 -3.19 23.13 -14.84
CA ASN A 289 -2.02 23.85 -14.36
C ASN A 289 -1.08 24.25 -15.51
N LEU A 290 -0.89 23.38 -16.50
CA LEU A 290 -0.10 23.68 -17.69
C LEU A 290 -0.76 24.79 -18.52
N ASP A 291 -2.07 24.74 -18.73
CA ASP A 291 -2.80 25.77 -19.47
C ASP A 291 -2.79 27.12 -18.75
N ARG A 292 -3.14 27.16 -17.45
CA ARG A 292 -3.24 28.40 -16.67
C ARG A 292 -1.89 29.13 -16.53
N PHE A 293 -0.78 28.40 -16.60
CA PHE A 293 0.57 28.94 -16.53
C PHE A 293 1.24 29.11 -17.89
N SER A 294 0.56 28.73 -18.98
CA SER A 294 1.05 28.95 -20.33
C SER A 294 0.99 30.44 -20.70
N ALA A 295 1.76 30.82 -21.72
CA ALA A 295 1.71 32.17 -22.28
C ALA A 295 0.37 32.49 -22.99
N SER A 296 -0.45 31.48 -23.30
CA SER A 296 -1.73 31.65 -23.98
C SER A 296 -2.73 30.60 -23.51
N PRO A 297 -3.30 30.78 -22.29
CA PRO A 297 -4.29 29.87 -21.73
C PRO A 297 -5.51 29.76 -22.64
N ARG A 298 -6.01 28.53 -22.83
CA ARG A 298 -7.14 28.22 -23.72
C ARG A 298 -8.35 27.69 -22.97
N LEU A 299 -8.18 27.21 -21.75
CA LEU A 299 -9.26 26.64 -20.96
C LEU A 299 -10.02 27.76 -20.25
N ASP A 300 -11.35 27.72 -20.33
CA ASP A 300 -12.20 28.47 -19.41
C ASP A 300 -12.15 27.78 -18.03
N PRO A 301 -11.60 28.42 -16.98
CA PRO A 301 -11.37 27.74 -15.70
C PRO A 301 -12.63 27.16 -15.04
N PRO A 302 -13.75 27.90 -14.87
CA PRO A 302 -14.92 27.33 -14.22
C PRO A 302 -15.55 26.20 -15.05
N VAL A 303 -15.63 26.33 -16.38
CA VAL A 303 -16.17 25.26 -17.23
C VAL A 303 -15.29 24.02 -17.18
N TYR A 304 -13.96 24.19 -17.29
CA TYR A 304 -13.04 23.06 -17.25
C TYR A 304 -13.07 22.34 -15.91
N LEU A 305 -12.96 23.06 -14.79
CA LEU A 305 -12.99 22.45 -13.46
C LEU A 305 -14.35 21.78 -13.16
N LEU A 306 -15.46 22.36 -13.63
CA LEU A 306 -16.77 21.73 -13.48
C LEU A 306 -16.85 20.39 -14.24
N LEU A 307 -16.41 20.37 -15.50
CA LEU A 307 -16.57 19.19 -16.38
C LEU A 307 -15.50 18.12 -16.17
N ALA A 308 -14.25 18.51 -15.91
CA ALA A 308 -13.12 17.59 -15.82
C ALA A 308 -12.80 17.15 -14.39
N VAL A 309 -13.20 17.93 -13.37
CA VAL A 309 -12.93 17.63 -11.95
C VAL A 309 -14.22 17.33 -11.20
N ALA A 310 -15.15 18.29 -11.11
CA ALA A 310 -16.32 18.15 -10.25
C ALA A 310 -17.30 17.06 -10.75
N LEU A 311 -17.58 17.01 -12.05
CA LEU A 311 -18.52 16.03 -12.61
C LEU A 311 -18.02 14.58 -12.47
N PRO A 312 -16.77 14.22 -12.84
CA PRO A 312 -16.25 12.87 -12.64
C PRO A 312 -16.16 12.49 -11.17
N LEU A 313 -15.70 13.40 -10.30
CA LEU A 313 -15.63 13.19 -8.86
C LEU A 313 -17.02 12.84 -8.29
N VAL A 314 -18.01 13.71 -8.48
CA VAL A 314 -19.36 13.49 -7.96
C VAL A 314 -20.03 12.25 -8.58
N GLY A 315 -19.88 12.06 -9.89
CA GLY A 315 -20.49 10.95 -10.61
C GLY A 315 -19.94 9.58 -10.20
N LEU A 316 -18.61 9.45 -10.15
CA LEU A 316 -17.95 8.19 -9.84
C LEU A 316 -17.90 7.91 -8.33
N ASP A 317 -17.71 8.93 -7.47
CA ASP A 317 -17.85 8.73 -6.01
C ASP A 317 -19.28 8.34 -5.66
N GLY A 318 -20.28 8.98 -6.28
CA GLY A 318 -21.68 8.60 -6.12
C GLY A 318 -21.94 7.15 -6.52
N LEU A 319 -21.39 6.72 -7.66
CA LEU A 319 -21.47 5.33 -8.13
C LEU A 319 -20.77 4.37 -7.17
N TYR A 320 -19.56 4.71 -6.71
CA TYR A 320 -18.78 3.91 -5.77
C TYR A 320 -19.52 3.73 -4.43
N LEU A 321 -20.07 4.80 -3.86
CA LEU A 321 -20.88 4.73 -2.64
C LEU A 321 -22.15 3.88 -2.83
N LEU A 322 -22.79 3.96 -4.00
CA LEU A 322 -23.95 3.14 -4.32
C LEU A 322 -23.58 1.65 -4.47
N GLN A 323 -22.45 1.35 -5.09
CA GLN A 323 -21.93 -0.02 -5.21
C GLN A 323 -21.59 -0.58 -3.83
N ARG A 324 -20.88 0.19 -3.00
CA ARG A 324 -20.51 -0.20 -1.63
C ARG A 324 -21.72 -0.46 -0.74
N ARG A 325 -22.81 0.28 -0.91
CA ARG A 325 -24.08 0.04 -0.19
C ARG A 325 -24.85 -1.20 -0.67
N ARG A 326 -24.63 -1.63 -1.91
CA ARG A 326 -25.31 -2.77 -2.55
C ARG A 326 -24.58 -4.09 -2.38
N GLN A 327 -23.28 -4.06 -2.08
CA GLN A 327 -22.54 -5.26 -1.73
C GLN A 327 -23.05 -5.76 -0.38
N GLU A 328 -23.71 -6.93 -0.38
CA GLU A 328 -24.04 -7.64 0.85
C GLU A 328 -22.76 -8.00 1.63
N PRO A 329 -22.80 -8.09 2.97
CA PRO A 329 -21.63 -8.36 3.81
C PRO A 329 -20.80 -9.57 3.36
N GLU A 330 -21.42 -10.61 2.80
CA GLU A 330 -20.77 -11.84 2.35
C GLU A 330 -20.02 -11.70 1.00
N ALA A 331 -20.45 -10.79 0.11
CA ALA A 331 -19.76 -10.52 -1.17
C ALA A 331 -18.58 -9.53 -1.01
N GLY A 332 -18.53 -8.83 0.14
CA GLY A 332 -17.42 -7.97 0.51
C GLY A 332 -16.11 -8.72 0.66
N GLU A 333 -16.15 -9.95 1.20
CA GLU A 333 -14.96 -10.76 1.53
C GLU A 333 -14.12 -11.10 0.29
N ALA A 334 -14.74 -11.47 -0.84
CA ALA A 334 -14.03 -11.82 -2.09
C ALA A 334 -13.34 -10.62 -2.77
N THR A 335 -13.87 -9.42 -2.60
CA THR A 335 -13.30 -8.17 -3.16
C THR A 335 -12.20 -7.64 -2.24
N GLN A 336 -12.42 -7.73 -0.92
CA GLN A 336 -11.48 -7.40 0.17
C GLN A 336 -10.19 -8.22 0.12
N GLN A 337 -10.28 -9.45 -0.39
CA GLN A 337 -9.18 -10.38 -0.55
C GLN A 337 -8.21 -10.04 -1.69
N ARG A 338 -8.67 -9.33 -2.74
CA ARG A 338 -7.80 -8.83 -3.82
C ARG A 338 -6.95 -7.64 -3.38
N ASP A 339 -7.35 -6.93 -2.33
CA ASP A 339 -6.65 -5.73 -1.83
C ASP A 339 -5.35 -6.06 -1.12
N ILE A 340 -5.37 -7.07 -0.24
CA ILE A 340 -4.21 -7.64 0.46
C ILE A 340 -3.15 -8.11 -0.53
N LEU A 341 -3.60 -8.70 -1.64
CA LEU A 341 -2.75 -9.36 -2.61
C LEU A 341 -2.28 -8.41 -3.70
N SER A 342 -3.07 -7.41 -4.10
CA SER A 342 -2.60 -6.36 -5.01
C SER A 342 -1.53 -5.47 -4.38
N GLU A 343 -1.44 -5.37 -3.04
CA GLU A 343 -0.28 -4.76 -2.35
C GLU A 343 0.95 -5.70 -2.33
N VAL A 344 0.73 -7.02 -2.41
CA VAL A 344 1.80 -8.04 -2.46
C VAL A 344 2.18 -8.42 -3.91
N GLU A 345 1.35 -8.12 -4.92
CA GLU A 345 1.56 -8.44 -6.33
C GLU A 345 2.34 -7.34 -7.07
N GLU A 346 2.22 -6.08 -6.63
CA GLU A 346 3.11 -4.99 -7.06
C GLU A 346 4.60 -5.26 -6.71
N VAL A 347 4.84 -6.22 -5.83
CA VAL A 347 6.14 -6.54 -5.21
C VAL A 347 7.11 -7.30 -6.11
N GLU A 348 6.61 -8.02 -7.13
CA GLU A 348 7.46 -8.89 -7.96
C GLU A 348 7.53 -8.49 -9.45
N VAL A 349 6.65 -7.61 -9.94
CA VAL A 349 6.59 -7.22 -11.37
C VAL A 349 7.33 -5.91 -11.68
N GLY A 350 7.87 -5.21 -10.67
CA GLY A 350 8.65 -3.97 -10.79
C GLY A 350 10.16 -4.15 -10.81
#